data_AF-A0AAD1ASE4-F1
#
_entry.id   AF-A0AAD1ASE4-F1
#
_cell.length_a   1.000
_cell.length_b   1.000
_cell.length_c   1.000
_cell.angle_alpha   90.00
_cell.angle_beta   90.00
_cell.angle_gamma   90.00
#
_symmetry.space_group_name_H-M   'P 1'
#
loop_
_entity.id
_entity.type
_entity.pdbx_description
1 polymer ?
#
loop_
_entity_poly.entity_id
_entity_poly.type
_entity_poly.pdbx_seq_one_letter_code
_entity_poly.pdbx_strand_id
1 'polypeptide(L)'
;MGMLEKKPAQKNGKSLLRHTPGGVEVENQVDRESIIQSVKETAAPKKKPSEKTTSIRISVTTRNALNSLVTLGEADTVNTLLDQLITQKLESLRPDQKRTYDIINGVATKRDKD
;
A
#
# COMPACT_ATOMS: atom_id res chain seq x y z
N MET A 1 52.55 22.43 17.38
CA MET A 1 51.15 21.99 17.50
C MET A 1 50.53 21.97 16.12
N GLY A 2 50.17 20.79 15.60
CA GLY A 2 49.65 20.62 14.24
C GLY A 2 48.16 20.95 14.16
N MET A 3 47.78 21.78 13.18
CA MET A 3 46.41 22.16 12.88
C MET A 3 45.71 21.03 12.10
N LEU A 4 44.58 20.55 12.60
CA LEU A 4 43.74 19.56 11.93
C LEU A 4 43.10 20.15 10.66
N GLU A 5 43.46 19.63 9.50
CA GLU A 5 42.81 19.95 8.23
C GLU A 5 41.41 19.31 8.16
N LYS A 6 40.37 20.12 7.93
CA LYS A 6 39.00 19.65 7.70
C LYS A 6 38.84 19.24 6.23
N LYS A 7 38.59 17.94 5.98
CA LYS A 7 38.19 17.43 4.66
C LYS A 7 36.86 18.06 4.21
N PRO A 8 36.72 18.51 2.95
CA PRO A 8 35.44 18.99 2.44
C PRO A 8 34.50 17.82 2.13
N ALA A 9 33.24 17.94 2.55
CA ALA A 9 32.18 16.99 2.26
C ALA A 9 31.76 17.06 0.78
N GLN A 10 31.89 15.94 0.07
CA GLN A 10 31.50 15.79 -1.33
C GLN A 10 29.97 15.77 -1.45
N LYS A 11 29.37 16.89 -1.89
CA LYS A 11 27.93 17.01 -2.15
C LYS A 11 27.63 16.58 -3.59
N ASN A 12 27.25 15.32 -3.78
CA ASN A 12 26.69 14.84 -5.06
C ASN A 12 25.21 15.21 -5.17
N GLY A 13 24.92 16.50 -5.26
CA GLY A 13 23.59 17.03 -5.61
C GLY A 13 23.77 18.16 -6.61
N LYS A 14 23.09 18.09 -7.77
CA LYS A 14 23.09 19.17 -8.75
C LYS A 14 22.55 20.44 -8.06
N SER A 15 23.39 21.46 -7.91
CA SER A 15 23.00 22.72 -7.29
C SER A 15 21.99 23.43 -8.19
N LEU A 16 20.74 23.56 -7.75
CA LEU A 16 19.65 24.20 -8.50
C LEU A 16 19.75 25.74 -8.54
N LEU A 17 20.66 26.31 -7.74
CA LEU A 17 20.86 27.73 -7.57
C LEU A 17 22.33 28.04 -7.82
N ARG A 18 22.61 28.96 -8.76
CA ARG A 18 23.95 29.42 -9.08
C ARG A 18 24.09 30.85 -8.58
N HIS A 19 24.96 31.06 -7.59
CA HIS A 19 25.24 32.39 -7.05
C HIS A 19 26.35 33.02 -7.87
N THR A 20 26.04 34.10 -8.58
CA THR A 20 27.04 34.95 -9.25
C THR A 20 27.14 36.29 -8.50
N PRO A 21 28.24 37.06 -8.66
CA PRO A 21 28.44 38.33 -7.93
C PRO A 21 27.37 39.40 -8.19
N GLY A 22 26.51 39.20 -9.19
CA GLY A 22 25.41 40.10 -9.56
C GLY A 22 24.00 39.55 -9.28
N GLY A 23 23.85 38.37 -8.66
CA GLY A 23 22.53 37.81 -8.35
C GLY A 23 22.49 36.29 -8.27
N VAL A 24 21.29 35.76 -8.01
CA VAL A 24 21.03 34.30 -7.99
C VAL A 24 20.31 33.92 -9.27
N GLU A 25 20.94 33.08 -10.10
CA GLU A 25 20.33 32.50 -11.29
C GLU A 25 19.70 31.14 -10.93
N VAL A 26 18.43 30.96 -11.32
CA VAL A 26 17.65 29.73 -11.11
C VAL A 26 17.47 29.04 -12.45
N GLU A 27 18.10 27.88 -12.65
CA GLU A 27 18.15 27.20 -13.96
C GLU A 27 16.83 26.46 -14.30
N ASN A 28 16.09 26.01 -13.28
CA ASN A 28 14.80 25.34 -13.45
C ASN A 28 13.68 26.12 -12.73
N GLN A 29 13.13 27.12 -13.42
CA GLN A 29 11.92 27.77 -12.98
C GLN A 29 10.73 26.88 -13.36
N VAL A 30 10.15 26.18 -12.37
CA VAL A 30 8.91 25.43 -12.57
C VAL A 30 7.74 26.41 -12.58
N ASP A 31 7.03 26.47 -13.69
CA ASP A 31 5.87 27.33 -13.83
C ASP A 31 4.73 26.83 -12.93
N ARG A 32 4.15 27.72 -12.11
CA ARG A 32 3.09 27.32 -11.17
C ARG A 32 1.86 26.75 -11.88
N GLU A 33 1.58 27.17 -13.11
CA GLU A 33 0.43 26.67 -13.89
C GLU A 33 0.65 25.23 -14.33
N SER A 34 1.89 24.84 -14.65
CA SER A 34 2.24 23.46 -15.01
C SER A 34 2.10 22.48 -13.83
N ILE A 35 2.36 22.94 -12.59
CA ILE A 35 2.10 22.14 -11.37
C ILE A 35 0.59 21.92 -11.17
N ILE A 36 -0.22 22.96 -11.42
CA ILE A 36 -1.67 22.89 -11.23
C ILE A 36 -2.32 21.97 -12.29
N GLN A 37 -1.83 21.99 -13.53
CA GLN A 37 -2.28 21.05 -14.58
C GLN A 37 -1.94 19.60 -14.24
N SER A 38 -0.73 19.33 -13.71
CA SER A 38 -0.34 17.97 -13.29
C SER A 38 -1.15 17.44 -12.09
N VAL A 39 -1.73 18.31 -11.25
CA VAL A 39 -2.60 17.89 -10.13
C VAL A 39 -4.05 17.67 -10.58
N LYS A 40 -4.50 18.38 -11.62
CA LYS A 40 -5.88 18.30 -12.12
C LYS A 40 -6.17 17.02 -12.91
N GLU A 41 -5.14 16.33 -13.39
CA GLU A 41 -5.25 14.99 -13.99
C GLU A 41 -5.17 13.86 -12.95
N THR A 42 -5.72 14.08 -11.76
CA THR A 42 -6.13 12.95 -10.92
C THR A 42 -7.56 12.62 -11.33
N ALA A 43 -7.68 11.85 -12.42
CA ALA A 43 -8.95 11.31 -12.89
C ALA A 43 -9.74 10.75 -11.70
N ALA A 44 -10.95 11.27 -11.50
CA ALA A 44 -11.88 10.77 -10.49
C ALA A 44 -11.92 9.23 -10.58
N PRO A 45 -11.74 8.49 -9.46
CA PRO A 45 -11.72 7.05 -9.51
C PRO A 45 -13.05 6.58 -10.10
N LYS A 46 -12.97 5.93 -11.27
CA LYS A 46 -14.11 5.25 -11.89
C LYS A 46 -14.76 4.40 -10.81
N LYS A 47 -16.01 4.71 -10.47
CA LYS A 47 -16.83 3.89 -9.57
C LYS A 47 -16.93 2.51 -10.22
N LYS A 48 -16.08 1.59 -9.78
CA LYS A 48 -16.26 0.16 -10.04
C LYS A 48 -17.64 -0.24 -9.50
N PRO A 49 -18.31 -1.21 -10.14
CA PRO A 49 -19.58 -1.73 -9.63
C PRO A 49 -19.39 -2.08 -8.16
N SER A 50 -20.35 -1.69 -7.32
CA SER A 50 -20.30 -1.91 -5.88
C SER A 50 -20.37 -3.41 -5.61
N GLU A 51 -19.22 -4.10 -5.64
CA GLU A 51 -19.09 -5.38 -4.98
C GLU A 51 -19.44 -5.15 -3.52
N LYS A 52 -20.32 -5.99 -2.99
CA LYS A 52 -20.67 -6.01 -1.57
C LYS A 52 -19.38 -6.13 -0.78
N THR A 53 -18.90 -5.00 -0.28
CA THR A 53 -17.61 -4.92 0.40
C THR A 53 -17.87 -5.04 1.88
N THR A 54 -17.49 -6.17 2.46
CA THR A 54 -17.54 -6.36 3.92
C THR A 54 -16.23 -5.86 4.50
N SER A 55 -16.31 -4.86 5.38
CA SER A 55 -15.14 -4.35 6.10
C SER A 55 -15.02 -5.04 7.45
N ILE A 56 -13.92 -5.76 7.66
CA ILE A 56 -13.63 -6.44 8.94
C ILE A 56 -12.58 -5.62 9.68
N ARG A 57 -12.90 -5.21 10.91
CA ARG A 57 -11.91 -4.55 11.79
C ARG A 57 -10.98 -5.61 12.37
N ILE A 58 -9.69 -5.40 12.18
CA ILE A 58 -8.62 -6.27 12.70
C ILE A 58 -7.63 -5.45 13.52
N SER A 59 -6.86 -6.15 14.35
CA SER A 59 -5.77 -5.51 15.09
C SER A 59 -4.66 -5.01 14.15
N VAL A 60 -3.89 -4.01 14.60
CA VAL A 60 -2.76 -3.46 13.83
C VAL A 60 -1.70 -4.53 13.57
N THR A 61 -1.45 -5.41 14.54
CA THR A 61 -0.49 -6.51 14.40
C THR A 61 -0.91 -7.49 13.32
N THR A 62 -2.19 -7.89 13.28
CA THR A 62 -2.74 -8.76 12.22
C THR A 62 -2.66 -8.11 10.85
N ARG A 63 -3.03 -6.81 10.75
CA ARG A 63 -2.94 -6.06 9.49
C ARG A 63 -1.52 -6.04 8.94
N ASN A 64 -0.55 -5.75 9.81
CA ASN A 64 0.85 -5.70 9.42
C ASN A 64 1.33 -7.07 8.95
N ALA A 65 0.98 -8.15 9.66
CA ALA A 65 1.31 -9.51 9.25
C ALA A 65 0.75 -9.86 7.86
N LEU A 66 -0.53 -9.56 7.61
CA LEU A 66 -1.16 -9.81 6.30
C LEU A 66 -0.48 -9.00 5.19
N ASN A 67 -0.18 -7.72 5.43
CA ASN A 67 0.52 -6.87 4.47
C ASN A 67 1.96 -7.36 4.21
N SER A 68 2.67 -7.83 5.25
CA SER A 68 3.99 -8.41 5.10
C SER A 68 3.97 -9.66 4.23
N LEU A 69 3.00 -10.56 4.42
CA LEU A 69 2.85 -11.77 3.61
C LEU A 69 2.56 -11.45 2.14
N VAL A 70 1.68 -10.48 1.88
CA VAL A 70 1.42 -9.99 0.51
C VAL A 70 2.70 -9.36 -0.10
N THR A 71 3.46 -8.61 0.69
CA THR A 71 4.72 -7.99 0.22
C THR A 71 5.79 -9.02 -0.11
N LEU A 72 5.79 -10.17 0.59
CA LEU A 72 6.68 -11.30 0.30
C LEU A 72 6.31 -12.05 -0.98
N GLY A 73 5.15 -11.78 -1.56
CA GLY A 73 4.69 -12.40 -2.81
C GLY A 73 3.89 -13.69 -2.60
N GLU A 74 3.41 -13.97 -1.38
CA GLU A 74 2.54 -15.13 -1.10
C GLU A 74 1.20 -15.02 -1.86
N ALA A 75 0.71 -13.80 -2.09
CA ALA A 75 -0.48 -13.52 -2.89
C ALA A 75 -0.49 -12.08 -3.43
N ASP A 76 -1.28 -11.82 -4.48
CA ASP A 76 -1.41 -10.48 -5.09
C ASP A 76 -2.17 -9.48 -4.20
N THR A 77 -3.12 -9.98 -3.40
CA THR A 77 -3.95 -9.15 -2.52
C THR A 77 -4.18 -9.82 -1.17
N VAL A 78 -4.57 -9.02 -0.17
CA VAL A 78 -4.96 -9.56 1.15
C VAL A 78 -6.17 -10.49 1.02
N ASN A 79 -7.13 -10.21 0.11
CA ASN A 79 -8.30 -11.05 -0.09
C ASN A 79 -7.92 -12.43 -0.64
N THR A 80 -7.07 -12.47 -1.68
CA THR A 80 -6.58 -13.73 -2.24
C THR A 80 -5.79 -14.55 -1.22
N LEU A 81 -5.00 -13.89 -0.37
CA LEU A 81 -4.29 -14.55 0.73
C LEU A 81 -5.27 -15.16 1.75
N LEU A 82 -6.32 -14.42 2.12
CA LEU A 82 -7.34 -14.92 3.04
C LEU A 82 -8.09 -16.12 2.45
N ASP A 83 -8.46 -16.09 1.18
CA ASP A 83 -9.12 -17.22 0.50
C ASP A 83 -8.23 -18.47 0.47
N GLN A 84 -6.94 -18.31 0.20
CA GLN A 84 -5.96 -19.41 0.25
C GLN A 84 -5.85 -19.99 1.65
N LEU A 85 -5.70 -19.15 2.69
CA LEU A 85 -5.61 -19.59 4.08
C LEU A 85 -6.89 -20.29 4.55
N ILE A 86 -8.06 -19.81 4.13
CA ILE A 86 -9.35 -20.44 4.42
C ILE A 86 -9.41 -21.81 3.75
N THR A 87 -9.07 -21.89 2.46
CA THR A 87 -9.07 -23.15 1.70
C THR A 87 -8.15 -24.19 2.33
N GLN A 88 -6.89 -23.82 2.62
CA GLN A 88 -5.94 -24.69 3.29
C GLN A 88 -6.45 -25.15 4.65
N LYS A 89 -7.10 -24.25 5.41
CA LYS A 89 -7.68 -24.63 6.69
C LYS A 89 -8.80 -25.65 6.51
N LEU A 90 -9.70 -25.45 5.54
CA LEU A 90 -10.80 -26.37 5.23
C LEU A 90 -10.31 -27.75 4.80
N GLU A 91 -9.23 -27.82 4.02
CA GLU A 91 -8.59 -29.08 3.63
C GLU A 91 -7.97 -29.80 4.83
N SER A 92 -7.44 -29.05 5.81
CA SER A 92 -6.89 -29.61 7.05
C SER A 92 -7.96 -30.07 8.05
N LEU A 93 -9.25 -29.74 7.84
CA LEU A 93 -10.31 -30.11 8.77
C LEU A 93 -10.62 -31.60 8.70
N ARG A 94 -10.91 -32.16 9.87
CA ARG A 94 -11.47 -33.51 9.96
C ARG A 94 -12.92 -33.54 9.41
N PRO A 95 -13.44 -34.72 9.01
CA PRO A 95 -14.76 -34.82 8.41
C PRO A 95 -15.90 -34.32 9.31
N ASP A 96 -15.80 -34.54 10.63
CA ASP A 96 -16.72 -34.03 11.64
C ASP A 96 -16.74 -32.49 11.66
N GLN A 97 -15.56 -31.88 11.70
CA GLN A 97 -15.41 -30.41 11.74
C GLN A 97 -15.86 -29.76 10.44
N LYS A 98 -15.58 -30.38 9.30
CA LYS A 98 -16.03 -29.90 7.99
C LYS A 98 -17.55 -29.88 7.90
N ARG A 99 -18.22 -30.94 8.36
CA ARG A 99 -19.69 -30.99 8.40
C ARG A 99 -20.28 -29.89 9.29
N THR A 100 -19.67 -29.63 10.46
CA THR A 100 -20.09 -28.53 11.33
C THR A 100 -19.89 -27.17 10.66
N TYR A 101 -18.75 -26.96 10.00
CA TYR A 101 -18.46 -25.74 9.24
C TYR A 101 -19.52 -25.50 8.15
N ASP A 102 -19.85 -26.51 7.35
CA ASP A 102 -20.82 -26.40 6.27
C ASP A 102 -22.22 -26.01 6.77
N ILE A 103 -22.64 -26.56 7.92
CA ILE A 103 -23.90 -26.21 8.56
C ILE A 103 -23.90 -24.74 9.00
N ILE A 104 -22.85 -24.30 9.70
CA ILE A 104 -22.74 -22.92 10.19
C ILE A 104 -22.71 -21.93 9.02
N ASN A 105 -21.90 -22.22 7.99
CA ASN A 105 -21.77 -21.38 6.81
C ASN A 105 -23.08 -21.34 6.00
N GLY A 106 -23.78 -22.47 5.88
CA GLY A 106 -25.09 -22.54 5.24
C GLY A 106 -26.16 -21.70 5.94
N VAL A 107 -26.12 -21.61 7.26
CA VAL A 107 -27.03 -20.73 8.03
C VAL A 107 -26.65 -19.26 7.87
N ALA A 108 -25.35 -18.93 7.92
CA ALA A 108 -24.87 -17.55 7.78
C ALA A 108 -25.18 -16.97 6.40
N THR A 109 -25.00 -17.75 5.33
CA THR A 109 -25.26 -17.33 3.95
C THR A 109 -26.74 -17.21 3.62
N LYS A 110 -27.62 -17.99 4.24
CA LYS A 110 -29.07 -17.81 4.11
C LYS A 110 -29.53 -16.48 4.71
N ARG A 111 -29.04 -16.14 5.91
CA ARG A 111 -29.35 -14.85 6.56
C ARG A 111 -28.86 -13.61 5.80
N ASP A 112 -27.85 -13.73 4.94
CA ASP A 112 -27.38 -12.61 4.11
C ASP A 112 -28.28 -12.36 2.87
N LYS A 113 -29.10 -13.36 2.49
CA LYS A 113 -29.99 -13.30 1.33
C LYS A 113 -31.42 -12.85 1.68
N ASP A 114 -31.86 -13.06 2.92
CA ASP A 114 -33.13 -12.57 3.48
C ASP A 114 -33.02 -11.10 3.90
#